data_AF-A0AAV7I631-F1
#
_entry.id   AF-A0AAV7I631-F1
#
_cell.length_a   1.000
_cell.length_b   1.000
_cell.length_c   1.000
_cell.angle_alpha   90.00
_cell.angle_beta   90.00
_cell.angle_gamma   90.00
#
_symmetry.space_group_name_H-M   'P 1'
#
loop_
_entity.id
_entity.type
_entity.pdbx_description
1 polymer ?
#
loop_
_entity_poly.entity_id
_entity_poly.type
_entity_poly.pdbx_seq_one_letter_code
_entity_poly.pdbx_strand_id
1 'polypeptide(L)'
;MLSSQQSLDVNTCRICHDDESLEQLVEPCECSGTVALMHISCLEKWLTTSNTRSCEICKYRFPLQTLNKPVMVISLAFMETVA
;
A
#
# COMPACT_ATOMS: atom_id res chain seq x y z
N MET A 1 -30.15 18.38 -13.80
CA MET A 1 -29.26 18.90 -12.75
C MET A 1 -28.70 17.70 -12.01
N LEU A 2 -27.40 17.42 -12.23
CA LEU A 2 -26.56 16.44 -11.52
C LEU A 2 -26.97 14.96 -11.66
N SER A 3 -26.11 14.00 -12.05
CA SER A 3 -24.65 13.98 -12.11
C SER A 3 -24.24 13.02 -13.21
N SER A 4 -23.43 13.50 -14.15
CA SER A 4 -22.50 12.65 -14.88
C SER A 4 -21.59 12.00 -13.84
N GLN A 5 -21.98 10.86 -13.29
CA GLN A 5 -21.04 9.97 -12.62
C GLN A 5 -20.21 9.31 -13.70
N GLN A 6 -19.44 10.12 -14.44
CA GLN A 6 -18.21 9.61 -15.02
C GLN A 6 -17.38 9.29 -13.80
N SER A 7 -17.42 8.03 -13.36
CA SER A 7 -16.32 7.45 -12.62
C SER A 7 -15.11 7.60 -13.54
N LEU A 8 -14.47 8.77 -13.50
CA LEU A 8 -13.05 8.82 -13.75
C LEU A 8 -12.52 7.77 -12.79
N ASP A 9 -11.91 6.72 -13.33
CA ASP A 9 -11.31 5.65 -12.56
C ASP A 9 -10.17 6.25 -11.75
N VAL A 10 -10.52 6.99 -10.70
CA VAL A 10 -9.56 7.66 -9.85
C VAL A 10 -8.82 6.54 -9.18
N ASN A 11 -7.56 6.45 -9.55
CA ASN A 11 -6.60 5.59 -8.94
C ASN A 11 -6.50 6.01 -7.47
N THR A 12 -7.22 5.32 -6.60
CA THR A 12 -7.37 5.64 -5.16
C THR A 12 -6.65 4.58 -4.33
N CYS A 13 -6.12 4.94 -3.16
CA CYS A 13 -5.45 4.00 -2.27
C CYS A 13 -6.40 2.91 -1.75
N ARG A 14 -6.04 1.62 -1.89
CA ARG A 14 -6.88 0.49 -1.42
C ARG A 14 -7.06 0.40 0.10
N ILE A 15 -6.27 1.15 0.88
CA ILE A 15 -6.24 1.07 2.35
C ILE A 15 -7.06 2.20 2.97
N CYS A 16 -6.84 3.44 2.53
CA CYS A 16 -7.58 4.59 3.05
C CYS A 16 -8.77 5.01 2.17
N HIS A 17 -8.82 4.54 0.92
CA HIS A 17 -9.82 4.95 -0.08
C HIS A 17 -9.81 6.45 -0.40
N ASP A 18 -8.64 7.09 -0.28
CA ASP A 18 -8.40 8.46 -0.72
C ASP A 18 -7.37 8.51 -1.85
N ASP A 19 -7.52 9.47 -2.76
CA ASP A 19 -6.56 9.84 -3.81
C ASP A 19 -5.88 11.19 -3.53
N GLU A 20 -6.47 12.03 -2.66
CA GLU A 20 -6.00 13.38 -2.33
C GLU A 20 -4.87 13.41 -1.29
N SER A 21 -3.92 12.48 -1.36
CA SER A 21 -2.73 12.56 -0.51
C SER A 21 -1.60 13.30 -1.21
N LEU A 22 -0.74 13.97 -0.44
CA LEU A 22 0.51 14.53 -0.94
C LEU A 22 1.50 13.43 -1.38
N GLU A 23 1.21 12.18 -1.05
CA GLU A 23 2.02 11.02 -1.41
C GLU A 23 1.53 10.43 -2.74
N GLN A 24 2.47 10.01 -3.58
CA GLN A 24 2.12 9.28 -4.78
C GLN A 24 1.66 7.86 -4.44
N LEU A 25 0.67 7.38 -5.19
CA LEU A 25 0.25 6.00 -5.15
C LEU A 25 1.30 5.13 -5.86
N VAL A 26 1.66 4.03 -5.19
CA VAL A 26 2.60 3.05 -5.72
C VAL A 26 1.89 1.73 -5.96
N GLU A 27 2.45 0.94 -6.88
CA GLU A 27 2.05 -0.42 -7.20
C GLU A 27 3.10 -1.41 -6.64
N PRO A 28 3.02 -1.78 -5.36
CA PRO A 28 4.06 -2.58 -4.74
C PRO A 28 3.96 -4.07 -5.12
N CYS A 29 2.90 -4.47 -5.82
CA CYS A 29 2.65 -5.84 -6.25
C CYS A 29 2.04 -5.89 -7.65
N GLU A 30 2.07 -7.06 -8.27
CA GLU A 30 1.53 -7.31 -9.62
C GLU A 30 -0.02 -7.36 -9.69
N CYS A 31 -0.70 -6.80 -8.68
CA CYS A 31 -2.14 -6.60 -8.82
C CYS A 31 -2.41 -5.56 -9.92
N SER A 32 -3.57 -5.61 -10.55
CA SER A 32 -3.95 -4.66 -11.61
C SER A 32 -5.12 -3.79 -11.15
N GLY A 33 -5.14 -2.52 -11.55
CA GLY A 33 -6.18 -1.55 -11.21
C GLY A 33 -5.96 -0.87 -9.85
N THR A 34 -7.02 -0.27 -9.30
CA THR A 34 -6.99 0.49 -8.04
C THR A 34 -6.56 -0.35 -6.83
N VAL A 35 -6.77 -1.67 -6.88
CA VAL A 35 -6.33 -2.59 -5.80
C VAL A 35 -4.82 -2.77 -5.74
N ALA A 36 -4.10 -2.45 -6.82
CA ALA A 36 -2.65 -2.39 -6.82
C ALA A 36 -2.12 -1.15 -6.12
N LEU A 37 -2.94 -0.10 -6.00
CA LEU A 37 -2.50 1.21 -5.60
C LEU A 37 -2.62 1.43 -4.11
N MET A 38 -1.50 1.83 -3.53
CA MET A 38 -1.38 2.15 -2.12
C MET A 38 -0.48 3.37 -1.94
N HIS A 39 -0.83 4.23 -0.99
CA HIS A 39 0.14 5.21 -0.49
C HIS A 39 1.30 4.47 0.18
N ILE A 40 2.49 5.04 0.10
CA ILE A 40 3.67 4.51 0.79
C ILE A 40 3.35 4.35 2.26
N SER A 41 2.92 5.42 2.95
CA SER A 41 2.56 5.38 4.38
C SER A 41 1.48 4.35 4.73
N CYS A 42 0.52 4.12 3.83
CA CYS A 42 -0.51 3.11 4.04
C CYS A 42 0.06 1.70 3.92
N LEU A 43 0.89 1.44 2.91
CA LEU A 43 1.61 0.19 2.74
C LEU A 43 2.52 -0.08 3.96
N GLU A 44 3.21 0.94 4.48
CA GLU A 44 4.04 0.86 5.68
C GLU A 44 3.27 0.35 6.90
N LYS A 45 2.12 0.99 7.17
CA LYS A 45 1.21 0.59 8.24
C LYS A 45 0.68 -0.82 8.00
N TRP A 46 0.28 -1.15 6.78
CA TRP A 46 -0.23 -2.47 6.43
C TRP A 46 0.81 -3.57 6.66
N LEU A 47 2.07 -3.35 6.30
CA LEU A 47 3.16 -4.30 6.54
C LEU A 47 3.40 -4.53 8.04
N THR A 48 3.28 -3.46 8.82
CA THR A 48 3.45 -3.50 10.28
C THR A 48 2.28 -4.22 10.94
N THR A 49 1.03 -3.92 10.54
CA THR A 49 -0.17 -4.52 11.14
C THR A 49 -0.42 -5.95 10.67
N SER A 50 -0.18 -6.24 9.38
CA SER A 50 -0.45 -7.56 8.80
C SER A 50 0.67 -8.58 9.07
N ASN A 51 1.79 -8.13 9.64
CA ASN A 51 2.98 -8.94 9.92
C ASN A 51 3.44 -9.81 8.71
N THR A 52 3.17 -9.34 7.50
CA THR A 52 3.50 -10.05 6.26
C THR A 52 4.05 -9.07 5.24
N ARG A 53 4.95 -9.57 4.40
CA ARG A 53 5.61 -8.79 3.34
C ARG A 53 5.18 -9.24 1.94
N SER A 54 4.02 -9.87 1.85
CA SER A 54 3.44 -10.33 0.60
C SER A 54 2.02 -9.80 0.44
N CYS A 55 1.64 -9.48 -0.79
CA CYS A 55 0.27 -9.09 -1.09
C CYS A 55 -0.69 -10.22 -0.71
N GLU A 56 -1.78 -9.89 -0.02
CA GLU A 56 -2.77 -10.90 0.37
C GLU A 56 -3.54 -11.50 -0.82
N ILE A 57 -3.57 -10.79 -1.95
CA ILE A 57 -4.31 -11.14 -3.16
C ILE A 57 -3.43 -11.97 -4.10
N CYS A 58 -2.39 -11.37 -4.66
CA CYS A 58 -1.53 -12.05 -5.63
C CYS A 58 -0.37 -12.82 -4.99
N LYS A 59 -0.21 -12.76 -3.66
CA LYS A 59 0.91 -13.37 -2.91
C LYS A 59 2.31 -12.90 -3.32
N TYR A 60 2.40 -11.90 -4.20
CA TYR A 60 3.66 -11.30 -4.61
C TYR A 60 4.36 -10.65 -3.42
N ARG A 61 5.67 -10.89 -3.28
CA ARG A 61 6.48 -10.33 -2.19
C ARG A 61 6.84 -8.88 -2.53
N PHE A 62 6.48 -7.94 -1.66
CA PHE A 62 6.74 -6.53 -1.90
C PHE A 62 8.26 -6.28 -2.02
N PRO A 63 8.71 -5.58 -3.08
CA PRO A 63 10.13 -5.29 -3.29
C PRO A 63 10.57 -4.18 -2.32
N LEU A 64 11.18 -4.58 -1.20
CA LEU A 64 11.68 -3.63 -0.17
C LEU A 64 12.69 -2.59 -0.72
N GLN A 65 13.26 -2.85 -1.90
CA GLN A 65 14.26 -2.00 -2.55
C GLN A 65 13.66 -0.76 -3.25
N THR A 66 12.38 -0.78 -3.63
CA THR A 66 11.75 0.34 -4.36
C THR A 66 11.11 1.38 -3.45
N LEU A 67 11.05 1.12 -2.13
CA LEU A 67 10.75 2.13 -1.12
C LEU A 67 12.00 3.00 -0.95
N ASN A 68 12.20 3.95 -1.87
CA ASN A 68 13.36 4.84 -1.95
C ASN A 68 13.43 5.88 -0.80
N LYS A 69 12.98 5.53 0.41
CA LYS A 69 13.16 6.30 1.64
C LYS A 69 13.61 5.35 2.76
N PRO A 70 14.73 5.65 3.46
CA PRO A 70 15.38 4.75 4.42
C PRO A 70 14.67 4.66 5.79
N VAL A 71 13.34 4.57 5.84
CA VAL A 71 12.59 4.73 7.10
C VAL A 71 12.02 3.42 7.66
N MET A 72 12.02 2.30 6.93
CA MET A 72 11.02 1.27 7.23
C MET A 72 11.43 -0.21 7.25
N VAL A 73 12.72 -0.49 7.45
CA VAL A 73 13.18 -1.85 7.81
C VAL A 73 13.52 -1.99 9.30
N ILE A 74 13.49 -0.91 10.08
CA ILE A 74 14.02 -0.89 11.45
C ILE A 74 13.10 -1.63 12.45
N SER A 75 11.78 -1.71 12.20
CA SER A 75 10.83 -2.24 13.20
C SER A 75 10.37 -3.69 12.98
N LEU A 76 10.75 -4.34 11.87
CA LEU A 76 10.48 -5.76 11.67
C LEU A 76 11.24 -6.67 12.64
N ALA A 77 12.12 -6.11 13.47
CA ALA A 77 12.86 -6.79 14.52
C ALA A 77 12.28 -6.61 15.94
N PHE A 78 11.06 -6.08 16.12
CA PHE A 78 10.50 -5.84 17.47
C PHE A 78 9.23 -6.62 17.83
N MET A 79 8.83 -7.65 17.07
CA MET A 79 7.72 -8.54 17.48
C MET A 79 8.06 -10.03 17.48
N GLU A 80 9.35 -10.41 17.50
CA GLU A 80 9.75 -11.81 17.75
C GLU A 80 9.96 -12.15 19.24
N THR A 81 9.74 -11.23 20.19
CA THR A 81 10.09 -11.46 21.62
C THR A 81 8.92 -11.63 22.59
N VAL A 82 7.70 -11.87 22.12
CA VAL A 82 6.60 -12.34 23.00
C VAL A 82 6.19 -13.75 22.61
N ALA A 83 7.14 -14.67 22.78
CA ALA A 83 6.86 -16.10 22.92
C ALA A 83 6.47 -16.42 24.37
#